data_AF-J9F475-F1
#
_entry.id   AF-J9F475-F1
#
_cell.length_a   1.000
_cell.length_b   1.000
_cell.length_c   1.000
_cell.angle_alpha   90.00
_cell.angle_beta   90.00
_cell.angle_gamma   90.00
#
_symmetry.space_group_name_H-M   'P 1'
#
loop_
_entity.id
_entity.type
_entity.pdbx_description
1 polymer ?
#
loop_
_entity_poly.entity_id
_entity_poly.type
_entity_poly.pdbx_seq_one_letter_code
_entity_poly.pdbx_strand_id
1 'polypeptide(L)'
;MKRLQIIDSTTINLFSNLIFKGVGRHPKTGKKKGGIKVHTVIHANEGVPSDIKFTSAATNDSFMLKPSALSKGDIMAMDRAY
;
A
#
# COMPACT_ATOMS: atom_id res chain seq x y z
N MET A 1 19.87 5.37 11.82
CA MET A 1 19.01 6.57 11.77
C MET A 1 17.66 6.23 12.42
N LYS A 2 17.47 6.48 13.72
CA LYS A 2 16.30 5.98 14.50
C LYS A 2 14.92 6.55 14.12
N ARG A 3 14.86 7.47 13.16
CA ARG A 3 13.68 8.27 12.83
C ARG A 3 13.25 8.15 11.36
N LEU A 4 13.91 7.27 10.59
CA LEU A 4 13.57 7.06 9.19
C LEU A 4 12.40 6.06 9.10
N GLN A 5 11.31 6.55 8.51
CA GLN A 5 10.07 5.85 8.26
C GLN A 5 9.93 5.66 6.75
N ILE A 6 9.86 4.41 6.30
CA ILE A 6 9.72 4.08 4.88
C ILE A 6 8.26 3.73 4.61
N ILE A 7 7.65 4.41 3.65
CA ILE A 7 6.32 4.09 3.16
C ILE A 7 6.46 3.37 1.83
N ASP A 8 5.87 2.18 1.77
CA ASP A 8 5.78 1.39 0.55
C ASP A 8 4.47 0.61 0.52
N SER A 9 4.12 0.09 -0.64
CA SER A 9 2.92 -0.70 -0.85
C SER A 9 3.14 -1.81 -1.86
N THR A 10 2.51 -2.94 -1.60
CA THR A 10 2.53 -4.10 -2.50
C THR A 10 1.12 -4.51 -2.87
N THR A 11 0.94 -5.03 -4.08
CA THR A 11 -0.35 -5.55 -4.54
C THR A 11 -0.33 -7.06 -4.62
N ILE A 12 -1.22 -7.70 -3.86
CA ILE A 12 -1.47 -9.14 -3.90
C ILE A 12 -2.65 -9.40 -4.83
N ASN A 13 -2.42 -10.12 -5.92
CA ASN A 13 -3.46 -10.47 -6.88
C ASN A 13 -4.37 -11.59 -6.34
N LEU A 14 -5.68 -11.45 -6.58
CA LEU A 14 -6.68 -12.44 -6.17
C LEU A 14 -7.32 -13.14 -7.37
N PHE A 15 -7.81 -14.35 -7.17
CA PHE A 15 -8.54 -15.11 -8.19
C PHE A 15 -9.92 -14.51 -8.52
N SER A 16 -10.52 -13.74 -7.60
CA SER A 16 -11.85 -13.13 -7.73
C SER A 16 -11.81 -11.65 -7.39
N ASN A 17 -12.63 -10.84 -8.08
CA ASN A 17 -12.79 -9.40 -7.85
C ASN A 17 -14.08 -9.04 -7.09
N LEU A 18 -14.75 -10.04 -6.48
CA LEU A 18 -16.06 -9.87 -5.84
C LEU A 18 -16.03 -8.84 -4.70
N ILE A 19 -15.05 -8.95 -3.81
CA ILE A 19 -14.91 -8.08 -2.64
C ILE A 19 -13.84 -7.01 -2.89
N PHE A 20 -12.64 -7.43 -3.31
CA PHE A 20 -11.52 -6.54 -3.59
C PHE A 20 -11.22 -6.47 -5.08
N LYS A 21 -11.49 -5.30 -5.67
CA LYS A 21 -11.25 -5.02 -7.09
C LYS A 21 -9.76 -4.80 -7.37
N GLY A 22 -9.28 -5.43 -8.45
CA GLY A 22 -7.94 -5.22 -9.01
C GLY A 22 -7.87 -4.00 -9.93
N VAL A 23 -6.64 -3.54 -10.20
CA VAL A 23 -6.34 -2.47 -11.17
C VAL A 23 -6.27 -2.99 -12.61
N GLY A 24 -6.09 -2.08 -13.57
CA GLY A 24 -5.90 -2.43 -14.97
C GLY A 24 -7.19 -2.62 -15.77
N ARG A 25 -7.01 -2.89 -17.07
CA ARG A 25 -8.10 -2.95 -18.06
C ARG A 25 -9.06 -4.10 -17.76
N HIS A 26 -10.33 -3.90 -18.08
CA HIS A 26 -11.29 -4.99 -18.09
C HIS A 26 -10.97 -5.93 -19.26
N PRO A 27 -10.93 -7.25 -19.03
CA PRO A 27 -10.67 -8.19 -20.10
C PRO A 27 -11.83 -8.17 -21.10
N LYS A 28 -11.53 -8.27 -22.40
CA LYS A 28 -12.56 -8.36 -23.46
C LYS A 28 -13.33 -9.68 -23.38
N THR A 29 -12.67 -10.73 -22.89
CA THR A 29 -13.22 -12.07 -22.68
C THR A 29 -12.65 -12.66 -21.38
N GLY A 30 -13.44 -13.45 -20.64
CA GLY A 30 -13.02 -14.10 -19.39
C GLY A 30 -13.27 -13.27 -18.11
N LYS A 31 -12.72 -13.73 -16.99
CA LYS A 31 -12.95 -13.14 -15.65
C LYS A 31 -11.82 -12.19 -15.24
N LYS A 32 -12.17 -11.05 -14.64
CA LYS A 32 -11.21 -10.09 -14.08
C LYS A 32 -10.75 -10.55 -12.70
N LYS A 33 -9.43 -10.55 -12.49
CA LYS A 33 -8.82 -10.80 -11.17
C LYS A 33 -9.09 -9.64 -10.21
N GLY A 34 -9.22 -9.97 -8.94
CA GLY A 34 -9.22 -8.99 -7.86
C GLY A 34 -7.81 -8.61 -7.46
N GLY A 35 -7.71 -7.76 -6.45
CA GLY A 35 -6.42 -7.41 -5.86
C GLY A 35 -6.59 -6.70 -4.54
N ILE A 36 -5.69 -6.98 -3.61
CA ILE A 36 -5.54 -6.24 -2.36
C ILE A 36 -4.24 -5.47 -2.45
N LYS A 37 -4.27 -4.19 -2.10
CA LYS A 37 -3.06 -3.41 -1.88
C LYS A 37 -2.80 -3.34 -0.39
N VAL A 38 -1.58 -3.70 0.00
CA VAL A 38 -1.07 -3.65 1.35
C VAL A 38 -0.17 -2.45 1.45
N HIS A 39 -0.45 -1.58 2.40
CA HIS A 39 0.22 -0.31 2.61
C HIS A 39 0.97 -0.42 3.92
N THR A 40 2.25 -0.07 3.93
CA THR A 40 3.10 -0.35 5.08
C THR A 40 4.00 0.83 5.40
N VAL A 41 4.07 1.15 6.69
CA VAL A 41 5.14 1.98 7.25
C VAL A 41 6.18 1.04 7.86
N ILE A 42 7.44 1.19 7.48
CA ILE A 42 8.56 0.35 7.93
C ILE A 42 9.54 1.21 8.71
N HIS A 43 9.84 0.79 9.94
CA HIS A 43 10.91 1.38 10.73
C HIS A 43 12.26 0.94 10.15
N ALA A 44 13.00 1.86 9.54
CA ALA A 44 14.16 1.48 8.71
C ALA A 44 15.27 0.72 9.48
N ASN A 45 15.41 0.91 10.80
CA ASN A 45 16.42 0.19 11.58
C ASN A 45 15.93 -1.16 12.12
N GLU A 46 14.62 -1.36 12.20
CA GLU A 46 14.04 -2.61 12.71
C GLU A 46 13.69 -3.55 11.54
N GLY A 47 13.45 -2.99 10.35
CA GLY A 47 13.08 -3.75 9.15
C GLY A 47 11.71 -4.43 9.26
N VAL A 48 10.95 -4.13 10.32
CA VAL A 48 9.62 -4.66 10.56
C VAL A 48 8.56 -3.60 10.22
N PRO A 49 7.39 -4.03 9.72
CA PRO A 49 6.27 -3.14 9.51
C PRO A 49 5.74 -2.64 10.87
N SER A 50 5.61 -1.32 11.01
CA SER A 50 5.05 -0.68 12.22
C SER A 50 3.56 -0.36 12.08
N ASP A 51 3.09 -0.15 10.85
CA ASP A 51 1.67 0.04 10.54
C ASP A 51 1.34 -0.63 9.20
N ILE A 52 0.20 -1.32 9.12
CA ILE A 52 -0.25 -2.06 7.94
C ILE A 52 -1.72 -1.77 7.68
N LYS A 53 -2.02 -1.33 6.46
CA LYS A 53 -3.40 -1.12 6.01
C LYS A 53 -3.67 -1.88 4.72
N PHE A 54 -4.89 -2.41 4.62
CA PHE A 54 -5.36 -3.14 3.45
C PHE A 54 -6.46 -2.36 2.74
N THR A 55 -6.37 -2.28 1.42
CA THR A 55 -7.44 -1.74 0.58
C THR A 55 -7.65 -2.61 -0.64
N SER A 56 -8.77 -2.39 -1.35
CA SER A 56 -8.88 -2.84 -2.73
C SER A 56 -7.69 -2.29 -3.52
N ALA A 57 -7.10 -3.08 -4.41
CA ALA A 57 -5.99 -2.59 -5.24
C ALA A 57 -6.40 -1.42 -6.14
N ALA A 58 -7.69 -1.35 -6.51
CA ALA A 58 -8.28 -0.24 -7.24
C ALA A 58 -8.41 1.08 -6.45
N THR A 59 -8.12 1.09 -5.14
CA THR A 59 -8.10 2.30 -4.32
C THR A 59 -6.81 3.09 -4.58
N ASN A 60 -6.92 4.41 -4.73
CA ASN A 60 -5.78 5.32 -4.87
C ASN A 60 -4.99 5.43 -3.55
N ASP A 61 -3.68 5.65 -3.64
CA ASP A 61 -2.75 5.56 -2.51
C ASP A 61 -2.60 6.87 -1.73
N SER A 62 -3.28 7.94 -2.13
CA SER A 62 -3.26 9.25 -1.48
C SER A 62 -3.55 9.22 0.02
N PHE A 63 -4.27 8.22 0.53
CA PHE A 63 -4.50 8.09 1.97
C PHE A 63 -3.24 7.67 2.75
N MET A 64 -2.25 7.03 2.09
CA MET A 64 -0.94 6.72 2.68
C MET A 64 -0.15 7.98 3.00
N LEU A 65 -0.41 9.10 2.31
CA LEU A 65 0.25 10.38 2.54
C LEU A 65 -0.15 11.05 3.86
N LYS A 66 -1.08 10.45 4.60
CA LYS A 66 -1.45 10.87 5.97
C LYS A 66 -1.38 9.69 6.95
N PRO A 67 -0.18 9.18 7.26
CA PRO A 67 -0.04 8.14 8.27
C PRO A 67 -0.46 8.68 9.64
N SER A 68 -1.23 7.90 10.39
CA SER A 68 -1.71 8.28 11.72
C SER A 68 -0.61 8.21 12.80
N ALA A 69 0.53 7.57 12.52
CA ALA A 69 1.52 7.17 13.52
C ALA A 69 2.90 7.83 13.36
N LEU A 70 3.00 9.01 12.72
CA LEU A 70 4.27 9.74 12.64
C LEU A 70 4.47 10.66 13.84
N SER A 71 5.65 10.59 14.44
CA SER A 71 6.07 11.48 15.52
C SER A 71 6.74 12.74 14.98
N LYS A 72 6.74 13.82 15.77
CA LYS A 72 7.38 15.08 15.36
C LYS A 72 8.85 14.85 15.03
N GLY A 73 9.22 15.23 13.81
CA GLY A 73 10.57 15.18 13.25
C GLY A 73 11.04 13.78 12.82
N ASP A 74 10.13 12.83 12.69
CA ASP A 74 10.38 11.66 11.84
C ASP A 74 10.67 12.10 10.40
N ILE A 75 11.51 11.32 9.73
CA ILE A 75 11.90 11.52 8.33
C ILE A 75 11.18 10.47 7.51
N MET A 76 10.40 10.89 6.53
CA MET A 76 9.63 9.99 5.68
C MET A 76 10.34 9.78 4.34
N ALA A 77 10.55 8.52 3.98
CA ALA A 77 10.95 8.11 2.63
C ALA A 77 9.78 7.39 1.97
N MET A 78 9.47 7.79 0.73
CA MET A 78 8.42 7.20 -0.10
C MET A 78 8.83 7.31 -1.56
N ASP A 79 8.29 6.44 -2.42
CA ASP A 79 8.46 6.61 -3.86
C ASP A 79 7.84 7.95 -4.30
N ARG A 80 8.52 8.65 -5.21
CA ARG A 80 8.04 9.90 -5.80
C ARG A 80 6.81 9.70 -6.67
N ALA A 81 6.58 8.49 -7.18
CA ALA A 81 5.46 8.16 -8.06
C ALA A 81 4.14 7.87 -7.33
N TYR A 82 4.12 7.94 -5.98
CA TYR A 82 2.90 7.85 -5.18
C TYR A 82 1.92 9.01 -5.42
#